data_AF-A0A838PS20-F1
#
_entry.id   AF-A0A838PS20-F1
#
_cell.length_a   1.000
_cell.length_b   1.000
_cell.length_c   1.000
_cell.angle_alpha   90.00
_cell.angle_beta   90.00
_cell.angle_gamma   90.00
#
_symmetry.space_group_name_H-M   'P 1'
#
loop_
_entity.id
_entity.type
_entity.pdbx_description
1 polymer ?
#
loop_
_entity_poly.entity_id
_entity_poly.type
_entity_poly.pdbx_seq_one_letter_code
_entity_poly.pdbx_strand_id
1 'polypeptide(L)'
;MRLPALTIWMVALLVAACAGGTGPPASGGAQGGGGQGGGAQPGSEPSDEPTVAGPSVDPSELRELAKSARKGKSAGGRQSMTLTGTLGRDETLEGGCAWLEADGRRWQVIYPHGYRLDVASGALFGPDGKIAGNGDTVTVQGAEAPDMATTCQVGPVFRATSVEA
;
A
#
# COMPACT_ATOMS: atom_id res chain seq x y z
N MET A 1 31.36 -9.34 -41.21
CA MET A 1 31.48 -7.88 -41.00
C MET A 1 31.73 -7.64 -39.52
N ARG A 2 32.89 -7.09 -39.17
CA ARG A 2 33.30 -6.72 -37.81
C ARG A 2 33.15 -5.20 -37.66
N LEU A 3 32.61 -4.75 -36.53
CA LEU A 3 32.77 -3.43 -35.88
C LEU A 3 32.19 -3.56 -34.44
N PRO A 4 32.65 -2.76 -33.46
CA PRO A 4 33.31 -3.27 -32.27
C PRO A 4 32.72 -2.79 -30.92
N ALA A 5 33.14 -3.50 -29.87
CA ALA A 5 33.63 -3.00 -28.57
C ALA A 5 32.94 -1.82 -27.85
N LEU A 6 32.52 -2.14 -26.61
CA LEU A 6 32.87 -1.45 -25.37
C LEU A 6 32.54 0.05 -25.23
N THR A 7 31.57 0.35 -24.36
CA THR A 7 31.71 1.49 -23.45
C THR A 7 31.14 1.12 -22.08
N ILE A 8 32.04 0.63 -21.23
CA ILE A 8 31.88 0.55 -19.77
C ILE A 8 31.93 1.99 -19.25
N TRP A 9 30.85 2.46 -18.64
CA TRP A 9 30.92 3.63 -17.74
C TRP A 9 30.82 3.15 -16.31
N MET A 10 31.99 2.95 -15.71
CA MET A 10 32.22 3.16 -14.28
C MET A 10 31.83 4.60 -13.94
N VAL A 11 30.92 4.81 -13.00
CA VAL A 11 30.87 6.06 -12.23
C VAL A 11 30.64 5.76 -10.75
N ALA A 12 31.78 5.80 -10.04
CA ALA A 12 32.02 6.28 -8.69
C ALA A 12 30.95 6.04 -7.60
N LEU A 13 31.28 5.06 -6.75
CA LEU A 13 31.02 5.05 -5.32
C LEU A 13 31.33 6.44 -4.71
N LEU A 14 30.34 7.10 -4.11
CA LEU A 14 30.59 8.18 -3.14
C LEU A 14 30.12 7.71 -1.77
N VAL A 15 31.08 7.21 -0.98
CA VAL A 15 30.91 6.96 0.44
C VAL A 15 31.05 8.31 1.15
N ALA A 16 29.93 8.91 1.53
CA ALA A 16 29.93 10.04 2.47
C ALA A 16 29.72 9.49 3.88
N ALA A 17 30.84 9.19 4.54
CA ALA A 17 30.89 8.95 5.97
C ALA A 17 30.71 10.28 6.71
N CYS A 18 29.52 10.54 7.27
CA CYS A 18 29.35 11.55 8.30
C CYS A 18 29.49 10.89 9.67
N ALA A 19 30.66 11.12 10.27
CA ALA A 19 30.98 10.82 11.64
C ALA A 19 30.20 11.73 12.62
N GLY A 20 29.90 11.18 13.80
CA GLY A 20 29.99 11.91 15.06
C GLY A 20 28.78 12.73 15.49
N GLY A 21 27.99 12.17 16.42
CA GLY A 21 27.00 12.90 17.19
C GLY A 21 26.59 12.15 18.45
N THR A 22 27.49 12.04 19.43
CA THR A 22 27.15 11.59 20.79
C THR A 22 26.47 12.73 21.54
N GLY A 23 25.15 12.65 21.72
CA GLY A 23 24.37 13.51 22.61
C GLY A 23 23.95 12.76 23.89
N PRO A 24 24.05 13.38 25.09
CA PRO A 24 23.72 12.75 26.38
C PRO A 24 22.20 12.58 26.63
N PRO A 25 21.80 11.76 27.64
CA PRO A 25 20.42 11.38 27.88
C PRO A 25 19.61 12.49 28.58
N ALA A 26 18.37 12.69 28.12
CA ALA A 26 17.37 13.47 28.85
C ALA A 26 16.34 12.51 29.47
N SER A 27 16.59 12.14 30.72
CA SER A 27 15.59 11.66 31.65
C SER A 27 14.78 12.84 32.17
N GLY A 28 13.47 12.86 31.93
CA GLY A 28 12.56 13.88 32.47
C GLY A 28 11.13 13.37 32.44
N GLY A 29 10.56 13.08 33.60
CA GLY A 29 9.22 12.53 33.74
C GLY A 29 8.11 13.55 33.52
N ALA A 30 6.90 13.05 33.32
CA ALA A 30 5.68 13.76 33.66
C ALA A 30 4.57 12.74 33.94
N GLN A 31 4.22 12.70 35.22
CA GLN A 31 3.09 12.02 35.83
C GLN A 31 1.84 12.91 35.63
N GLY A 32 0.71 12.32 35.24
CA GLY A 32 -0.59 12.98 35.19
C GLY A 32 -1.49 12.35 34.13
N GLY A 33 -2.74 12.01 34.36
CA GLY A 33 -3.61 12.10 35.52
C GLY A 33 -4.85 11.28 35.18
N GLY A 34 -5.44 10.65 36.20
CA GLY A 34 -6.66 9.87 36.04
C GLY A 34 -7.82 10.73 35.54
N GLY A 35 -8.42 10.32 34.43
CA GLY A 35 -9.71 10.80 33.96
C GLY A 35 -10.74 9.68 34.08
N GLN A 36 -11.40 9.60 35.24
CA GLN A 36 -12.66 8.89 35.40
C GLN A 36 -13.79 9.82 34.93
N GLY A 37 -14.38 9.51 33.78
CA GLY A 37 -15.72 9.95 33.38
C GLY A 37 -16.35 8.74 32.71
N GLY A 38 -17.48 8.20 33.14
CA GLY A 38 -18.71 8.89 33.52
C GLY A 38 -19.77 8.22 32.65
N GLY A 39 -20.59 7.37 33.26
CA GLY A 39 -21.50 6.49 32.55
C GLY A 39 -22.54 7.22 31.71
N ALA A 40 -22.90 6.62 30.58
CA ALA A 40 -24.14 6.87 29.89
C ALA A 40 -24.84 5.50 29.69
N GLN A 41 -26.08 5.45 30.13
CA GLN A 41 -26.96 4.29 30.13
C GLN A 41 -27.30 3.82 28.71
N PRO A 42 -27.40 2.50 28.46
CA PRO A 42 -27.99 2.00 27.22
C PRO A 42 -29.51 2.21 27.26
N GLY A 43 -30.01 3.11 26.39
CA GLY A 43 -31.42 3.17 26.04
C GLY A 43 -31.74 1.97 25.15
N SER A 44 -32.63 1.10 25.63
CA SER A 44 -33.21 0.02 24.84
C SER A 44 -34.28 0.60 23.91
N GLU A 45 -33.94 0.80 22.64
CA GLU A 45 -34.93 1.06 21.59
C GLU A 45 -35.55 -0.27 21.13
N PRO A 46 -36.88 -0.34 20.93
CA PRO A 46 -37.54 -1.52 20.39
C PRO A 46 -37.13 -1.74 18.93
N SER A 47 -36.64 -2.94 18.64
CA SER A 47 -36.37 -3.42 17.29
C SER A 47 -37.70 -3.76 16.60
N ASP A 48 -38.23 -2.81 15.83
CA ASP A 48 -39.18 -3.13 14.76
C ASP A 48 -38.40 -3.79 13.62
N GLU A 49 -38.49 -5.12 13.54
CA GLU A 49 -37.93 -5.91 12.45
C GLU A 49 -38.87 -5.79 11.23
N PRO A 50 -38.48 -5.09 10.14
CA PRO A 50 -39.24 -5.17 8.91
C PRO A 50 -39.09 -6.57 8.33
N THR A 51 -40.17 -7.35 8.32
CA THR A 51 -40.25 -8.59 7.53
C THR A 51 -40.21 -8.20 6.05
N VAL A 52 -39.00 -8.07 5.51
CA VAL A 52 -38.77 -7.89 4.08
C VAL A 52 -38.93 -9.26 3.45
N ALA A 53 -40.05 -9.47 2.75
CA ALA A 53 -40.22 -10.62 1.87
C ALA A 53 -39.07 -10.60 0.85
N GLY A 54 -38.12 -11.51 1.02
CA GLY A 54 -36.94 -11.60 0.16
C GLY A 54 -37.38 -11.84 -1.29
N PRO A 55 -36.76 -11.17 -2.28
CA PRO A 55 -37.05 -11.47 -3.67
C PRO A 55 -36.72 -12.93 -3.94
N SER A 56 -37.72 -13.69 -4.40
CA SER A 56 -37.55 -15.07 -4.85
C SER A 56 -36.80 -15.05 -6.18
N VAL A 57 -35.48 -14.98 -6.12
CA VAL A 57 -34.62 -14.99 -7.31
C VAL A 57 -34.62 -16.41 -7.91
N ASP A 58 -35.02 -16.53 -9.17
CA ASP A 58 -35.03 -17.81 -9.87
C ASP A 58 -33.58 -18.32 -10.05
N PRO A 59 -33.26 -19.56 -9.64
CA PRO A 59 -31.92 -20.12 -9.76
C PRO A 59 -31.42 -20.23 -11.20
N SER A 60 -32.32 -20.16 -12.19
CA SER A 60 -31.99 -20.15 -13.61
C SER A 60 -31.42 -18.81 -14.07
N GLU A 61 -31.90 -17.69 -13.53
CA GLU A 61 -31.35 -16.35 -13.79
C GLU A 61 -29.95 -16.19 -13.18
N LEU A 62 -29.74 -16.74 -11.98
CA LEU A 62 -28.41 -16.81 -11.35
C LEU A 62 -27.40 -17.62 -12.21
N ARG A 63 -27.86 -18.68 -12.90
CA ARG A 63 -27.01 -19.48 -13.79
C ARG A 63 -26.65 -18.75 -15.09
N GLU A 64 -27.58 -18.01 -15.68
CA GLU A 64 -27.30 -17.21 -16.89
C GLU A 64 -26.44 -15.97 -16.58
N LEU A 65 -26.62 -15.35 -15.41
CA LEU A 65 -25.70 -14.33 -14.89
C LEU A 65 -24.29 -14.90 -14.66
N ALA A 66 -24.17 -16.10 -14.08
CA ALA A 66 -22.88 -16.74 -13.86
C ALA A 66 -22.16 -17.15 -15.17
N LYS A 67 -22.89 -17.57 -16.20
CA LYS A 67 -22.32 -17.82 -17.54
C LYS A 67 -21.86 -16.52 -18.21
N SER A 68 -22.63 -15.45 -18.09
CA SER A 68 -22.27 -14.13 -18.61
C SER A 68 -21.08 -13.52 -17.87
N ALA A 69 -20.94 -13.76 -16.56
CA ALA A 69 -19.76 -13.35 -15.77
C ALA A 69 -18.50 -14.13 -16.16
N ARG A 70 -18.60 -15.42 -16.50
CA ARG A 70 -17.46 -16.22 -17.01
C ARG A 70 -17.06 -15.87 -18.44
N LYS A 71 -17.99 -15.30 -19.21
CA LYS A 71 -17.71 -14.63 -20.49
C LYS A 71 -17.47 -13.12 -20.31
N GLY A 72 -17.20 -12.70 -19.08
CA GLY A 72 -16.55 -11.44 -18.78
C GLY A 72 -15.12 -11.51 -19.25
N LYS A 73 -14.92 -11.23 -20.54
CA LYS A 73 -13.78 -10.53 -21.11
C LYS A 73 -12.88 -9.99 -19.99
N SER A 74 -11.71 -10.60 -19.77
CA SER A 74 -10.64 -9.99 -18.95
C SER A 74 -10.65 -8.51 -19.25
N ALA A 75 -11.01 -7.70 -18.26
CA ALA A 75 -11.00 -6.24 -18.39
C ALA A 75 -9.68 -5.89 -19.08
N GLY A 76 -9.78 -5.34 -20.30
CA GLY A 76 -8.77 -5.46 -21.36
C GLY A 76 -7.36 -5.59 -20.82
N GLY A 77 -6.75 -6.78 -21.01
CA GLY A 77 -5.56 -7.26 -20.32
C GLY A 77 -4.58 -6.15 -19.98
N ARG A 78 -4.69 -5.60 -18.77
CA ARG A 78 -3.72 -4.63 -18.28
C ARG A 78 -2.39 -5.34 -18.21
N GLN A 79 -1.42 -4.81 -18.94
CA GLN A 79 -0.11 -5.43 -19.04
C GLN A 79 0.48 -5.51 -17.64
N SER A 80 0.72 -6.73 -17.19
CA SER A 80 1.46 -6.95 -15.96
C SER A 80 2.89 -6.46 -16.19
N MET A 81 3.43 -5.72 -15.22
CA MET A 81 4.80 -5.22 -15.23
C MET A 81 5.44 -5.36 -13.86
N THR A 82 6.77 -5.27 -13.83
CA THR A 82 7.56 -5.27 -12.61
C THR A 82 8.05 -3.85 -12.35
N LEU A 83 7.84 -3.35 -11.14
CA LEU A 83 8.41 -2.09 -10.67
C LEU A 83 9.45 -2.41 -9.60
N THR A 84 10.67 -1.90 -9.80
CA THR A 84 11.72 -1.91 -8.78
C THR A 84 12.02 -0.46 -8.44
N GLY A 85 11.85 -0.09 -7.18
CA GLY A 85 12.00 1.29 -6.76
C GLY A 85 12.25 1.45 -5.28
N THR A 86 12.44 2.70 -4.86
CA THR A 86 12.72 3.05 -3.47
C THR A 86 11.42 3.37 -2.72
N LEU A 87 11.22 2.75 -1.56
CA LEU A 87 10.07 3.03 -0.70
C LEU A 87 10.22 4.42 -0.07
N GLY A 88 9.23 5.29 -0.29
CA GLY A 88 9.20 6.66 0.25
C GLY A 88 7.92 6.93 1.03
N ARG A 89 7.95 7.97 1.86
CA ARG A 89 6.79 8.46 2.63
C ARG A 89 6.77 9.97 2.79
N ASP A 90 5.59 10.50 3.07
CA ASP A 90 5.33 11.89 3.44
C ASP A 90 4.28 11.92 4.55
N GLU A 91 4.69 12.32 5.75
CA GLU A 91 3.83 12.43 6.92
C GLU A 91 3.08 13.78 7.02
N THR A 92 3.41 14.73 6.16
CA THR A 92 2.77 16.05 6.13
C THR A 92 1.44 16.03 5.37
N LEU A 93 1.21 14.99 4.56
CA LEU A 93 -0.07 14.74 3.90
C LEU A 93 -1.07 14.16 4.91
N GLU A 94 -2.35 14.53 4.77
CA GLU A 94 -3.41 14.12 5.72
C GLU A 94 -3.51 12.58 5.82
N GLY A 95 -3.21 12.03 7.00
CA GLY A 95 -3.16 10.58 7.24
C GLY A 95 -1.84 9.91 6.83
N GLY A 96 -0.90 10.68 6.29
CA GLY A 96 0.36 10.23 5.75
C GLY A 96 0.20 9.48 4.42
N CYS A 97 1.20 9.59 3.57
CA CYS A 97 1.26 8.88 2.30
C CYS A 97 2.57 8.17 2.12
N ALA A 98 2.55 7.11 1.33
CA ALA A 98 3.75 6.41 0.94
C ALA A 98 3.64 5.88 -0.49
N TRP A 99 4.78 5.74 -1.12
CA TRP A 99 4.92 5.46 -2.54
C TRP A 99 6.16 4.62 -2.82
N LEU A 100 6.21 4.03 -4.01
CA LEU A 100 7.41 3.45 -4.58
C LEU A 100 7.93 4.39 -5.67
N GLU A 101 9.15 4.89 -5.54
CA GLU A 101 9.78 5.72 -6.56
C GLU A 101 10.57 4.83 -7.53
N ALA A 102 10.07 4.70 -8.75
CA ALA A 102 10.64 3.87 -9.82
C ALA A 102 10.63 4.65 -11.14
N ASP A 103 11.73 4.56 -11.89
CA ASP A 103 11.92 5.27 -13.17
C ASP A 103 11.68 6.79 -13.08
N GLY A 104 12.07 7.40 -11.95
CA GLY A 104 11.89 8.84 -11.69
C GLY A 104 10.43 9.25 -11.45
N ARG A 105 9.53 8.29 -11.21
CA ARG A 105 8.11 8.52 -10.96
C ARG A 105 7.70 7.89 -9.63
N ARG A 106 6.83 8.59 -8.90
CA ARG A 106 6.19 8.08 -7.68
C ARG A 106 4.95 7.29 -8.04
N TRP A 107 4.91 6.05 -7.57
CA TRP A 107 3.78 5.14 -7.72
C TRP A 107 3.11 4.91 -6.38
N GLN A 108 1.81 5.06 -6.32
CA GLN A 108 1.09 4.60 -5.16
C GLN A 108 0.77 3.13 -5.30
N VAL A 109 1.36 2.30 -4.44
CA VAL A 109 1.22 0.85 -4.53
C VAL A 109 0.09 0.36 -3.63
N ILE A 110 -0.88 -0.33 -4.21
CA ILE A 110 -1.86 -1.13 -3.49
C ILE A 110 -1.28 -2.53 -3.36
N TYR A 111 -0.79 -2.86 -2.17
CA TYR A 111 -0.16 -4.14 -1.88
C TYR A 111 -1.18 -5.30 -1.85
N PRO A 112 -0.76 -6.53 -2.19
CA PRO A 112 -1.63 -7.69 -2.12
C PRO A 112 -2.00 -8.04 -0.67
N HIS A 113 -3.00 -8.92 -0.52
CA HIS A 113 -3.45 -9.36 0.80
C HIS A 113 -2.30 -9.95 1.63
N GLY A 114 -2.29 -9.67 2.94
CA GLY A 114 -1.25 -10.10 3.87
C GLY A 114 -0.05 -9.14 3.97
N TYR A 115 -0.01 -8.12 3.11
CA TYR A 115 0.98 -7.04 3.19
C TYR A 115 0.34 -5.78 3.76
N ARG A 116 1.10 -5.04 4.56
CA ARG A 116 0.68 -3.77 5.15
C ARG A 116 1.84 -2.79 5.18
N LEU A 117 1.56 -1.57 4.77
CA LEU A 117 2.47 -0.45 4.91
C LEU A 117 2.09 0.34 6.16
N ASP A 118 3.04 0.48 7.09
CA ASP A 118 2.91 1.41 8.21
C ASP A 118 3.50 2.75 7.79
N VAL A 119 2.63 3.73 7.56
CA VAL A 119 3.03 5.05 7.06
C VAL A 119 3.83 5.85 8.10
N ALA A 120 3.60 5.62 9.40
CA ALA A 120 4.31 6.34 10.45
C ALA A 120 5.80 5.96 10.47
N SER A 121 6.11 4.66 10.34
CA SER A 121 7.51 4.19 10.28
C SER A 121 8.08 4.11 8.86
N GLY A 122 7.21 4.13 7.83
CA GLY A 122 7.57 3.81 6.45
C GLY A 122 7.97 2.35 6.26
N ALA A 123 7.60 1.46 7.18
CA ALA A 123 7.93 0.05 7.10
C ALA A 123 6.85 -0.73 6.35
N LEU A 124 7.30 -1.54 5.38
CA LEU A 124 6.47 -2.53 4.72
C LEU A 124 6.58 -3.87 5.47
N PHE A 125 5.43 -4.42 5.83
CA PHE A 125 5.30 -5.71 6.48
C PHE A 125 4.64 -6.70 5.52
N GLY A 126 5.21 -7.88 5.42
CA GLY A 126 4.60 -9.05 4.80
C GLY A 126 4.10 -10.05 5.83
N PRO A 127 3.68 -11.25 5.40
CA PRO A 127 3.19 -12.31 6.28
C PRO A 127 4.18 -12.74 7.37
N ASP A 128 5.48 -12.69 7.08
CA ASP A 128 6.55 -13.17 7.97
C ASP A 128 7.20 -12.05 8.81
N GLY A 129 6.72 -10.81 8.69
CA GLY A 129 7.23 -9.66 9.44
C GLY A 129 7.66 -8.50 8.54
N LYS A 130 8.57 -7.66 9.05
CA LYS A 130 9.07 -6.49 8.31
C LYS A 130 9.94 -6.97 7.15
N ILE A 131 9.64 -6.47 5.95
CA ILE A 131 10.39 -6.81 4.72
C ILE A 131 11.19 -5.63 4.16
N ALA A 132 10.73 -4.39 4.40
CA ALA A 132 11.44 -3.19 3.97
C ALA A 132 11.12 -1.99 4.88
N GLY A 133 12.00 -0.98 4.87
CA GLY A 133 11.82 0.32 5.49
C GLY A 133 11.90 1.48 4.50
N ASN A 134 11.67 2.69 5.00
CA ASN A 134 11.80 3.91 4.20
C ASN A 134 13.23 4.05 3.67
N GLY A 135 13.36 4.24 2.35
CA GLY A 135 14.63 4.31 1.64
C GLY A 135 15.13 2.97 1.10
N ASP A 136 14.52 1.84 1.48
CA ASP A 136 14.90 0.54 0.95
C ASP A 136 14.33 0.33 -0.46
N THR A 137 15.02 -0.49 -1.26
CA THR A 137 14.53 -0.92 -2.57
C THR A 137 13.54 -2.06 -2.42
N VAL A 138 12.41 -1.98 -3.10
CA VAL A 138 11.38 -3.04 -3.15
C VAL A 138 11.03 -3.31 -4.60
N THR A 139 10.87 -4.59 -4.94
CA THR A 139 10.36 -5.04 -6.24
C THR A 139 8.92 -5.52 -6.08
N VAL A 140 8.02 -5.03 -6.93
CA VAL A 140 6.61 -5.46 -6.96
C VAL A 140 6.23 -5.85 -8.39
N GLN A 141 5.44 -6.91 -8.53
CA GLN A 141 4.81 -7.25 -9.81
C GLN A 141 3.33 -6.92 -9.72
N GLY A 142 2.74 -6.45 -10.81
CA GLY A 142 1.34 -6.04 -10.84
C GLY A 142 0.98 -5.27 -12.11
N ALA A 143 -0.03 -4.42 -12.04
CA ALA A 143 -0.42 -3.58 -13.18
C ALA A 143 -0.87 -2.19 -12.73
N GLU A 144 -0.77 -1.21 -13.62
CA GLU A 144 -1.34 0.11 -13.41
C GLU A 144 -2.88 0.03 -13.25
N ALA A 145 -3.42 0.82 -12.34
CA ALA A 145 -4.84 0.85 -12.00
C ALA A 145 -5.47 2.24 -12.20
N PRO A 146 -5.60 2.73 -13.46
CA PRO A 146 -6.08 4.09 -13.75
C PRO A 146 -7.54 4.36 -13.37
N ASP A 147 -8.31 3.32 -13.06
CA ASP A 147 -9.69 3.40 -12.57
C ASP A 147 -9.79 3.49 -11.05
N MET A 148 -8.66 3.44 -10.33
CA MET A 148 -8.62 3.60 -8.89
C MET A 148 -8.28 5.03 -8.49
N ALA A 149 -9.07 5.58 -7.57
CA ALA A 149 -8.75 6.82 -6.87
C ALA A 149 -8.32 6.50 -5.44
N THR A 150 -7.44 7.31 -4.88
CA THR A 150 -7.01 7.21 -3.49
C THR A 150 -6.91 8.60 -2.87
N THR A 151 -6.84 8.64 -1.55
CA THR A 151 -6.65 9.89 -0.80
C THR A 151 -5.28 10.54 -1.05
N CYS A 152 -4.23 9.73 -1.26
CA CYS A 152 -2.86 10.25 -1.30
C CYS A 152 -2.51 11.04 -2.56
N GLN A 153 -3.09 10.70 -3.71
CA GLN A 153 -2.90 11.41 -4.98
C GLN A 153 -1.42 11.72 -5.36
N VAL A 154 -0.45 10.92 -4.87
CA VAL A 154 1.01 11.14 -5.07
C VAL A 154 1.49 10.74 -6.48
N GLY A 155 0.64 10.10 -7.28
CA GLY A 155 0.96 9.61 -8.61
C GLY A 155 -0.07 8.58 -9.11
N PRO A 156 0.22 7.88 -10.22
CA PRO A 156 -0.61 6.77 -10.69
C PRO A 156 -0.66 5.64 -9.66
N VAL A 157 -1.80 4.94 -9.64
CA VAL A 157 -2.02 3.79 -8.76
C VAL A 157 -1.48 2.53 -9.44
N PHE A 158 -0.70 1.74 -8.71
CA PHE A 158 -0.21 0.44 -9.13
C PHE A 158 -0.76 -0.63 -8.21
N ARG A 159 -1.49 -1.60 -8.76
CA ARG A 159 -2.03 -2.73 -7.99
C ARG A 159 -1.06 -3.89 -8.06
N ALA A 160 -0.35 -4.15 -6.96
CA ALA A 160 0.60 -5.24 -6.87
C ALA A 160 -0.10 -6.58 -6.64
N THR A 161 0.38 -7.62 -7.32
CA THR A 161 0.00 -9.02 -7.15
C THR A 161 1.05 -9.81 -6.37
N SER A 162 2.31 -9.37 -6.38
CA SER A 162 3.38 -9.92 -5.55
C SER A 162 4.36 -8.84 -5.11
N VAL A 163 5.12 -9.13 -4.05
CA VAL A 163 6.16 -8.28 -3.47
C VAL A 163 7.40 -9.14 -3.24
N GLU A 164 8.55 -8.61 -3.62
CA GLU A 164 9.89 -9.18 -3.43
C GLU A 164 10.76 -8.07 -2.82
N ALA A 165 11.33 -8.33 -1.65
CA ALA A 165 12.15 -7.39 -0.88
C ALA A 165 13.38 -8.11 -0.34
#